data_AF-A0A7K4FB33-F1
#
_entry.id   AF-A0A7K4FB33-F1
#
_cell.length_a   1.000
_cell.length_b   1.000
_cell.length_c   1.000
_cell.angle_alpha   90.00
_cell.angle_beta   90.00
_cell.angle_gamma   90.00
#
_symmetry.space_group_name_H-M   'P 1'
#
loop_
_entity.id
_entity.type
_entity.pdbx_description
1 polymer ?
#
loop_
_entity_poly.entity_id
_entity_poly.type
_entity_poly.pdbx_seq_one_letter_code
_entity_poly.pdbx_strand_id
1 'polypeptide(L)' 'MTGASEIESLKSENQKLRKYISLISAEIELSQRVKEIKENFTNSDDSEHIITPIMDRIFRIKSEKLTLQKELNID' A
#
# COMPACT_ATOMS: atom_id res chain seq x y z
N MET A 1 -24.98 4.48 -28.44
CA MET A 1 -24.66 3.53 -27.36
C MET A 1 -23.26 3.85 -26.85
N THR A 2 -23.10 4.74 -25.86
CA THR A 2 -21.74 5.20 -25.46
C THR A 2 -21.61 5.60 -23.98
N GLY A 3 -22.66 6.15 -23.35
CA GLY A 3 -22.56 6.63 -21.96
C GLY A 3 -22.44 5.52 -20.89
N ALA A 4 -23.05 4.36 -21.09
CA ALA A 4 -23.03 3.28 -20.09
C ALA A 4 -21.64 2.65 -19.94
N SER A 5 -20.94 2.39 -21.06
CA SER A 5 -19.59 1.82 -21.06
C SER A 5 -18.54 2.79 -20.51
N GLU A 6 -18.71 4.09 -20.78
CA GLU A 6 -17.83 5.13 -20.24
C GLU A 6 -17.98 5.25 -18.72
N ILE A 7 -19.22 5.21 -18.21
CA ILE A 7 -19.50 5.21 -16.77
C ILE A 7 -18.89 3.98 -16.08
N GLU A 8 -18.97 2.80 -16.70
CA GLU A 8 -18.36 1.58 -16.16
C GLU A 8 -16.83 1.66 -16.12
N SER A 9 -16.21 2.21 -17.17
CA SER A 9 -14.77 2.47 -17.21
C SER A 9 -14.34 3.41 -16.08
N LEU A 10 -15.03 4.54 -15.93
CA LEU A 10 -14.73 5.54 -14.89
C LEU A 10 -14.92 4.96 -13.47
N LYS A 11 -15.94 4.11 -13.25
CA LYS A 11 -16.13 3.42 -11.97
C LYS A 11 -14.97 2.48 -11.65
N SER A 12 -14.52 1.71 -12.65
CA SER A 12 -13.37 0.81 -12.51
C SER A 12 -12.10 1.58 -12.17
N GLU A 13 -11.82 2.66 -12.90
CA GLU A 13 -10.67 3.54 -12.64
C GLU A 13 -10.74 4.17 -11.25
N ASN A 14 -11.91 4.67 -10.83
CA ASN A 14 -12.10 5.23 -9.48
C ASN A 14 -11.87 4.20 -8.38
N GLN A 15 -12.30 2.95 -8.59
CA GLN A 15 -12.04 1.86 -7.64
C GLN A 15 -10.54 1.57 -7.53
N LYS A 16 -9.81 1.55 -8.65
CA LYS A 16 -8.35 1.39 -8.66
C LYS A 16 -7.64 2.54 -7.95
N LEU A 17 -8.05 3.79 -8.18
CA LEU A 17 -7.52 4.96 -7.49
C LEU A 17 -7.74 4.87 -5.97
N ARG A 18 -8.93 4.50 -5.51
CA ARG A 18 -9.22 4.30 -4.08
C ARG A 18 -8.33 3.21 -3.47
N LYS A 19 -8.13 2.11 -4.19
CA LYS A 19 -7.22 1.04 -3.76
C LYS A 19 -5.77 1.54 -3.67
N TYR A 20 -5.32 2.29 -4.67
CA TYR A 20 -3.97 2.87 -4.69
C TYR A 20 -3.73 3.82 -3.50
N ILE A 21 -4.68 4.71 -3.22
CA ILE A 21 -4.64 5.60 -2.05
C ILE A 21 -4.59 4.80 -0.74
N SER A 22 -5.46 3.78 -0.60
CA SER A 22 -5.48 2.93 0.59
C SER A 22 -4.14 2.22 0.82
N LEU A 23 -3.48 1.75 -0.25
CA LEU A 23 -2.15 1.14 -0.17
C LEU A 23 -1.07 2.14 0.24
N ILE A 24 -1.12 3.39 -0.24
CA ILE A 24 -0.21 4.46 0.21
C ILE A 24 -0.37 4.70 1.70
N SER A 25 -1.61 4.86 2.18
CA SER A 25 -1.89 5.07 3.60
C SER A 25 -1.37 3.92 4.46
N ALA A 26 -1.62 2.67 4.03
CA ALA A 26 -1.13 1.49 4.74
C ALA A 26 0.41 1.41 4.77
N GLU A 27 1.10 1.77 3.68
CA GLU A 27 2.57 1.80 3.65
C GLU A 27 3.13 2.81 4.66
N ILE A 28 2.52 4.01 4.74
CA ILE A 28 2.93 5.07 5.68
C ILE A 28 2.73 4.59 7.12
N GLU A 29 1.55 4.06 7.44
CA GLU A 29 1.21 3.59 8.79
C GLU A 29 2.13 2.45 9.24
N LEU A 30 2.36 1.46 8.37
CA LEU A 30 3.26 0.33 8.69
C LEU A 30 4.71 0.79 8.85
N SER A 31 5.17 1.72 8.01
CA SER A 31 6.53 2.27 8.12
C SER A 31 6.72 3.03 9.43
N GLN A 32 5.71 3.82 9.83
CA GLN A 32 5.69 4.49 11.12
C GLN A 32 5.68 3.47 12.26
N ARG A 33 4.91 2.39 12.14
CA ARG A 33 4.87 1.33 13.15
C ARG A 33 6.21 0.62 13.32
N VAL A 34 6.93 0.35 12.23
CA VAL A 34 8.30 -0.20 12.29
C VAL A 34 9.22 0.74 13.06
N LYS A 35 9.13 2.04 12.81
CA LYS A 35 9.93 3.04 13.53
C LYS A 35 9.62 3.01 15.03
N GLU A 36 8.34 3.03 15.40
CA GLU A 36 7.90 2.95 16.81
C GLU A 36 8.37 1.68 17.51
N ILE A 37 8.34 0.52 16.83
CA ILE A 37 8.83 -0.73 17.42
C ILE A 37 10.33 -0.66 17.66
N LYS A 38 11.11 -0.15 16.70
CA LYS A 38 12.57 0.01 16.87
C LYS A 38 12.93 0.94 18.02
N GLU A 39 12.16 2.02 18.21
CA GLU A 39 12.36 2.97 19.30
C GLU A 39 12.01 2.37 20.67
N ASN A 40 10.93 1.59 20.75
CA ASN A 40 10.45 1.01 22.01
C ASN A 40 11.17 -0.29 22.43
N PHE A 41 11.74 -1.04 21.47
CA PHE A 41 12.42 -2.33 21.70
C PHE A 41 13.89 -2.27 21.32
N THR A 42 14.63 -1.32 21.90
CA THR A 42 16.04 -1.08 21.55
C THR A 42 16.90 -2.34 21.77
N ASN A 43 17.45 -2.88 20.68
CA ASN A 43 18.39 -4.03 20.64
C ASN A 43 17.84 -5.37 21.17
N SER A 44 16.54 -5.66 21.00
CA SER A 44 16.03 -7.01 21.26
C SER A 44 15.77 -7.80 19.98
N ASP A 45 16.10 -9.09 20.00
CA ASP A 45 15.72 -10.05 18.95
C ASP A 45 14.17 -10.06 18.76
N ASP A 46 13.42 -9.78 19.82
CA ASP A 46 11.97 -9.62 19.78
C ASP A 46 11.53 -8.51 18.82
N SER A 47 12.29 -7.41 18.71
CA SER A 47 11.99 -6.32 17.79
C SER A 47 12.08 -6.78 16.32
N GLU A 48 13.09 -7.59 15.99
CA GLU A 48 13.28 -8.13 14.64
C GLU A 48 12.17 -9.12 14.27
N HIS A 49 11.78 -9.97 15.22
CA HIS A 49 10.68 -10.91 15.03
C HIS A 49 9.35 -10.20 14.76
N ILE A 50 9.09 -9.07 15.42
CA ILE A 50 7.85 -8.30 15.20
C ILE A 50 7.93 -7.49 13.89
N ILE A 51 9.09 -6.92 13.56
CA ILE A 51 9.25 -6.04 12.38
C ILE A 51 9.23 -6.83 11.07
N THR A 52 9.82 -8.03 11.03
CA THR A 52 9.92 -8.86 9.82
C THR A 52 8.58 -9.01 9.07
N PRO A 53 7.49 -9.49 9.69
CA PRO A 53 6.20 -9.64 8.99
C PRO A 53 5.60 -8.29 8.52
N ILE A 54 5.91 -7.19 9.22
CA ILE A 54 5.48 -5.85 8.83
C ILE A 54 6.25 -5.38 7.59
N MET A 55 7.57 -5.60 7.56
CA MET A 55 8.41 -5.30 6.40
C MET A 55 8.01 -6.11 5.17
N ASP A 56 7.70 -7.40 5.35
CA ASP A 56 7.17 -8.24 4.28
C ASP A 56 5.84 -7.69 3.74
N ARG A 57 4.97 -7.18 4.61
CA ARG A 57 3.72 -6.56 4.18
C ARG A 57 3.97 -5.26 3.41
N ILE A 58 4.91 -4.42 3.86
CA ILE A 58 5.33 -3.21 3.15
C ILE A 58 5.86 -3.56 1.75
N PHE A 59 6.69 -4.61 1.63
CA PHE A 59 7.21 -5.06 0.35
C PHE A 59 6.09 -5.48 -0.62
N ARG A 60 5.11 -6.25 -0.13
CA ARG A 60 3.92 -6.61 -0.91
C ARG A 60 3.12 -5.39 -1.33
N ILE A 61 2.89 -4.44 -0.42
CA ILE A 61 2.17 -3.19 -0.72
C ILE A 61 2.88 -2.39 -1.82
N LYS A 62 4.21 -2.26 -1.77
CA LYS A 62 5.00 -1.59 -2.81
C LYS A 62 4.82 -2.24 -4.17
N SER A 63 4.83 -3.58 -4.23
CA SER A 63 4.57 -4.32 -5.47
C SER A 63 3.14 -4.12 -5.98
N GLU A 64 2.13 -4.18 -5.11
CA GLU A 64 0.73 -3.92 -5.46
C GLU A 64 0.51 -2.49 -5.97
N LYS A 65 1.13 -1.50 -5.32
CA LYS A 65 1.11 -0.10 -5.75
C LYS A 65 1.71 0.07 -7.13
N LEU A 66 2.88 -0.51 -7.40
CA LEU A 66 3.53 -0.40 -8.70
C LEU A 66 2.67 -0.95 -9.84
N THR A 67 1.94 -2.05 -9.59
CA THR A 67 0.99 -2.60 -10.56
C THR A 67 -0.15 -1.62 -10.84
N LEU A 68 -0.78 -1.09 -9.78
CA LEU A 68 -1.87 -0.10 -9.94
C LEU A 68 -1.39 1.20 -10.59
N GLN A 69 -0.18 1.64 -10.26
CA GLN A 69 0.45 2.83 -10.84
C GLN A 69 0.53 2.72 -12.37
N LYS A 70 0.96 1.54 -12.87
CA LYS A 70 0.99 1.23 -14.30
C LYS A 70 -0.40 1.13 -14.92
N GLU A 71 -1.36 0.52 -14.23
CA GLU A 71 -2.74 0.41 -14.72
C GLU A 71 -3.48 1.75 -14.79
N LEU A 72 -3.09 2.70 -13.93
CA LEU A 72 -3.68 4.03 -13.82
C LEU A 72 -2.90 5.11 -14.60
N ASN A 73 -1.76 4.77 -15.19
CA ASN A 73 -0.86 5.71 -15.88
C ASN A 73 -0.54 6.97 -15.04
N ILE A 74 -0.18 6.77 -13.77
CA ILE A 74 0.21 7.84 -12.85
C ILE A 74 1.71 7.73 -12.55
N ASP A 75 2.45 8.84 -12.67
CA ASP A 75 3.91 8.91 -12.44
C ASP A 75 4.28 9.10 -10.96
#